data_AF-A0A1B6CM94-F1
#
_entry.id   AF-A0A1B6CM94-F1
#
_cell.length_a   1.000
_cell.length_b   1.000
_cell.length_c   1.000
_cell.angle_alpha   90.00
_cell.angle_beta   90.00
_cell.angle_gamma   90.00
#
_symmetry.space_group_name_H-M   'P 1'
#
loop_
_entity.id
_entity.type
_entity.pdbx_description
1 polymer ?
#
loop_
_entity_poly.entity_id
_entity_poly.type
_entity_poly.pdbx_seq_one_letter_code
_entity_poly.pdbx_strand_id
1 'polypeptide(L)'
;SRETYTRPTSIAEIEALIGILILSGVQKSNRLNAEELFATDGSSPEHFRLCMSLQRFRFLIRHIRFDDKTTRAQRRDLDKLVPIRKFFDKFVLYCKSNYSVSQ
;
A
#
# COMPACT_ATOMS: atom_id res chain seq x y z
N SER A 1 -6.52 2.60 23.00
CA SER A 1 -7.86 2.86 22.43
C SER A 1 -7.76 2.85 20.90
N ARG A 2 -8.88 2.68 20.18
CA ARG A 2 -8.92 2.66 18.69
C ARG A 2 -8.27 3.87 18.03
N GLU A 3 -8.23 4.99 18.74
CA GLU A 3 -7.73 6.30 18.29
C GLU A 3 -6.23 6.34 18.00
N THR A 4 -5.42 5.42 18.55
CA THR A 4 -3.97 5.48 18.39
C THR A 4 -3.50 5.14 16.97
N TYR A 5 -4.19 4.21 16.28
CA TYR A 5 -3.78 3.72 14.94
C TYR A 5 -4.68 4.21 13.79
N THR A 6 -5.69 5.02 14.07
CA THR A 6 -6.63 5.60 13.07
C THR A 6 -6.31 7.06 12.71
N ARG A 7 -5.14 7.56 13.13
CA ARG A 7 -4.71 8.94 12.86
C ARG A 7 -4.56 9.20 11.36
N PRO A 8 -4.65 10.47 10.90
CA PRO A 8 -4.36 10.84 9.52
C PRO A 8 -3.02 10.24 9.06
N THR A 9 -2.97 9.77 7.82
CA THR A 9 -1.78 9.12 7.26
C THR A 9 -0.79 10.14 6.74
N SER A 10 0.47 10.03 7.14
CA SER A 10 1.55 10.87 6.60
C SER A 10 2.22 10.23 5.38
N ILE A 11 3.01 11.02 4.64
CA ILE A 11 3.83 10.51 3.52
C ILE A 11 4.80 9.42 4.01
N ALA A 12 5.48 9.66 5.14
CA ALA A 12 6.41 8.69 5.73
C ALA A 12 5.73 7.35 6.07
N GLU A 13 4.47 7.35 6.48
CA GLU A 13 3.72 6.11 6.72
C GLU A 13 3.38 5.36 5.43
N ILE A 14 3.09 6.08 4.33
CA ILE A 14 2.89 5.47 3.02
C ILE A 14 4.19 4.86 2.50
N GLU A 15 5.31 5.57 2.64
CA GLU A 15 6.65 5.07 2.27
C GLU A 15 7.03 3.83 3.10
N ALA A 16 6.82 3.87 4.41
CA ALA A 16 7.05 2.72 5.29
C ALA A 16 6.15 1.53 4.93
N LEU A 17 4.88 1.76 4.58
CA LEU A 17 3.97 0.72 4.14
C LEU A 17 4.46 0.05 2.85
N ILE A 18 4.86 0.85 1.85
CA ILE A 18 5.43 0.34 0.60
C ILE A 18 6.72 -0.44 0.87
N GLY A 19 7.59 0.08 1.74
CA GLY A 19 8.81 -0.60 2.16
C GLY A 19 8.56 -1.98 2.76
N ILE A 20 7.58 -2.10 3.66
CA ILE A 20 7.14 -3.39 4.22
C ILE A 20 6.66 -4.34 3.12
N LEU A 21 5.85 -3.88 2.17
CA LEU A 21 5.35 -4.72 1.06
C LEU A 21 6.48 -5.22 0.15
N ILE A 22 7.45 -4.36 -0.18
CA ILE A 22 8.62 -4.72 -0.98
C ILE A 22 9.47 -5.75 -0.23
N LEU A 23 9.79 -5.50 1.04
CA LEU A 23 10.60 -6.41 1.86
C LEU A 23 9.92 -7.78 2.05
N SER A 24 8.61 -7.79 2.24
CA SER A 24 7.82 -9.03 2.31
C SER A 24 7.94 -9.85 1.03
N GLY A 25 7.96 -9.18 -0.14
CA GLY A 25 8.21 -9.82 -1.43
C GLY A 25 9.62 -10.39 -1.55
N VAL A 26 10.65 -9.62 -1.16
CA VAL A 26 12.07 -10.04 -1.18
C VAL A 26 12.28 -11.29 -0.32
N GLN A 27 11.64 -11.36 0.85
CA GLN A 27 11.75 -12.49 1.77
C GLN A 27 10.87 -13.69 1.40
N LYS A 28 10.09 -13.60 0.31
CA LYS A 28 9.10 -14.62 -0.08
C LYS A 28 8.03 -14.87 0.99
N SER A 29 7.76 -13.87 1.81
CA SER A 29 6.78 -13.89 2.91
C SER A 29 5.40 -13.40 2.47
N ASN A 30 5.17 -13.22 1.16
CA ASN A 30 3.94 -12.66 0.60
C ASN A 30 2.69 -13.54 0.80
N ARG A 31 2.87 -14.78 1.26
CA ARG A 31 1.78 -15.72 1.60
C ARG A 31 1.48 -15.80 3.09
N LEU A 32 2.33 -15.19 3.93
CA LEU A 32 2.11 -15.14 5.37
C LEU A 32 0.96 -14.18 5.68
N ASN A 33 0.23 -14.49 6.74
CA ASN A 33 -0.75 -13.54 7.26
C ASN A 33 -0.04 -12.39 8.00
N ALA A 34 -0.78 -11.33 8.30
CA ALA A 34 -0.18 -10.16 8.95
C ALA A 34 0.28 -10.45 10.39
N GLU A 35 -0.36 -11.39 11.10
CA GLU A 35 0.07 -11.82 12.42
C GLU A 35 1.46 -12.46 12.36
N GLU A 36 1.66 -13.41 11.44
CA GLU A 36 2.94 -14.10 11.21
C GLU A 36 4.03 -13.13 10.76
N LEU A 37 3.69 -12.21 9.83
CA LEU A 37 4.63 -11.21 9.33
C LEU A 37 5.11 -10.25 10.43
N PHE A 38 4.32 -10.05 11.50
CA PHE A 38 4.65 -9.17 12.62
C PHE A 38 4.88 -9.93 13.93
N ALA A 39 5.17 -11.23 13.86
CA ALA A 39 5.39 -12.08 15.02
C ALA A 39 6.58 -11.60 15.88
N THR A 40 6.49 -11.85 17.19
CA THR A 40 7.51 -11.44 18.18
C THR A 40 8.21 -12.62 18.85
N ASP A 41 7.91 -13.84 18.41
CA ASP A 41 8.45 -15.10 18.92
C ASP A 41 9.79 -15.49 18.26
N GLY A 42 10.34 -14.60 17.43
CA GLY A 42 11.56 -14.83 16.66
C GLY A 42 11.33 -15.45 15.28
N SER A 43 10.10 -15.78 14.90
CA SER A 43 9.79 -16.33 13.57
C SER A 43 9.77 -15.26 12.47
N SER A 44 9.66 -13.98 12.84
CA SER A 44 9.61 -12.85 11.91
C SER A 44 10.77 -11.86 12.14
N PRO A 45 11.36 -11.33 11.06
CA PRO A 45 12.32 -10.24 11.17
C PRO A 45 11.78 -9.01 11.90
N GLU A 46 12.59 -8.45 12.79
CA GLU A 46 12.13 -7.38 13.68
C GLU A 46 11.77 -6.08 12.95
N HIS A 47 12.35 -5.83 11.77
CA HIS A 47 12.13 -4.58 11.04
C HIS A 47 10.66 -4.33 10.70
N PHE A 48 9.84 -5.37 10.49
CA PHE A 48 8.41 -5.17 10.22
C PHE A 48 7.71 -4.45 11.38
N ARG A 49 7.91 -4.94 12.61
CA ARG A 49 7.30 -4.36 13.82
C ARG A 49 7.98 -3.07 14.29
N LEU A 50 9.26 -2.88 13.96
CA LEU A 50 9.98 -1.64 14.25
C LEU A 50 9.59 -0.49 13.30
N CYS A 51 9.17 -0.79 12.06
CA CYS A 51 8.70 0.22 11.11
C CYS A 51 7.32 0.78 11.47
N MET A 52 6.35 -0.09 11.79
CA MET A 52 5.02 0.32 12.27
C MET A 52 4.35 -0.81 13.05
N SER A 53 3.32 -0.49 13.83
CA SER A 53 2.56 -1.51 14.55
C SER A 53 1.69 -2.35 13.58
N LEU A 54 1.44 -3.61 13.95
CA LEU A 54 0.53 -4.50 13.23
C LEU A 54 -0.87 -3.89 13.07
N GLN A 55 -1.39 -3.21 14.09
CA GLN A 55 -2.69 -2.54 14.02
C GLN A 55 -2.68 -1.41 12.98
N ARG A 56 -1.59 -0.63 12.90
CA ARG A 56 -1.46 0.44 11.91
C ARG A 56 -1.33 -0.11 10.50
N PHE A 57 -0.49 -1.13 10.29
CA PHE A 57 -0.37 -1.82 9.00
C PHE A 57 -1.73 -2.33 8.48
N ARG A 58 -2.48 -3.05 9.33
CA ARG A 58 -3.84 -3.53 8.99
C ARG A 58 -4.79 -2.40 8.68
N PHE A 59 -4.74 -1.32 9.45
CA PHE A 59 -5.59 -0.16 9.22
C PHE A 59 -5.29 0.45 7.85
N LEU A 60 -4.03 0.72 7.53
CA LEU A 60 -3.64 1.34 6.26
C LEU A 60 -3.97 0.46 5.05
N ILE A 61 -3.63 -0.83 5.06
CA ILE A 61 -3.93 -1.75 3.94
C ILE A 61 -5.43 -1.80 3.63
N ARG A 62 -6.29 -1.79 4.65
CA ARG A 62 -7.75 -1.82 4.44
C ARG A 62 -8.32 -0.49 3.92
N HIS A 63 -7.66 0.63 4.22
CA HIS A 63 -8.19 1.98 4.01
C HIS A 63 -7.48 2.79 2.93
N ILE A 64 -6.44 2.26 2.27
CA ILE A 64 -5.79 2.95 1.16
C ILE A 64 -6.77 3.19 0.00
N ARG A 65 -6.80 4.40 -0.55
CA ARG A 65 -7.69 4.80 -1.66
C ARG A 65 -6.88 5.62 -2.68
N PHE A 66 -7.18 5.43 -3.96
CA PHE A 66 -6.48 6.09 -5.08
C PHE A 66 -7.39 7.07 -5.85
N ASP A 67 -8.55 7.39 -5.26
CA ASP A 67 -9.60 8.16 -5.92
C ASP A 67 -10.47 8.88 -4.89
N ASP A 68 -11.04 10.02 -5.31
CA ASP A 68 -11.96 10.80 -4.51
C ASP A 68 -13.38 10.22 -4.62
N LYS A 69 -13.90 9.74 -3.47
CA LYS A 69 -15.23 9.14 -3.37
C LYS A 69 -16.36 10.10 -3.75
N THR A 70 -16.18 11.41 -3.59
CA THR A 70 -17.24 12.41 -3.80
C THR A 70 -17.57 12.58 -5.28
N THR A 71 -16.57 12.42 -6.16
CA THR A 71 -16.72 12.55 -7.62
C THR A 71 -16.80 11.19 -8.33
N ARG A 72 -16.73 10.09 -7.59
CA ARG A 72 -16.70 8.73 -8.15
C ARG A 72 -17.99 8.35 -8.86
N ALA A 73 -19.14 8.65 -8.25
CA ALA A 73 -20.44 8.23 -8.75
C ALA A 73 -20.70 8.74 -10.17
N GLN A 74 -20.35 10.00 -10.44
CA GLN A 74 -20.51 10.65 -11.74
C GLN A 74 -19.66 10.02 -12.86
N ARG A 75 -18.54 9.36 -12.51
CA ARG A 75 -17.60 8.79 -13.48
C ARG A 75 -17.75 7.28 -13.66
N ARG A 76 -18.37 6.60 -12.70
CA ARG A 76 -18.44 5.14 -12.63
C ARG A 76 -19.12 4.52 -13.85
N ASP A 77 -20.14 5.18 -14.38
CA ASP A 77 -20.91 4.66 -15.51
C ASP A 77 -20.10 4.68 -16.82
N LEU A 78 -19.09 5.54 -16.91
CA LEU A 78 -18.22 5.69 -18.06
C LEU A 78 -16.95 4.83 -17.96
N ASP A 79 -16.42 4.64 -16.74
CA ASP A 79 -15.20 3.87 -16.51
C ASP A 79 -15.29 3.04 -15.23
N LYS A 80 -15.29 1.71 -15.40
CA LYS A 80 -15.32 0.76 -14.27
C LYS A 80 -14.04 0.79 -13.43
N LEU A 81 -12.93 1.30 -13.96
CA LEU A 81 -11.63 1.41 -13.27
C LEU A 81 -11.42 2.75 -12.56
N VAL A 82 -12.45 3.61 -12.49
CA VAL A 82 -12.41 4.90 -11.79
C VAL A 82 -11.68 4.90 -10.44
N PRO A 83 -11.85 3.90 -9.54
CA PRO A 83 -11.18 3.91 -8.23
C PRO A 83 -9.66 3.90 -8.27
N ILE A 84 -9.04 3.50 -9.39
CA ILE A 84 -7.58 3.44 -9.58
C ILE A 84 -7.10 4.14 -10.85
N ARG A 85 -8.01 4.57 -11.74
CA ARG A 85 -7.73 5.11 -13.07
C ARG A 85 -6.60 6.13 -13.08
N LYS A 86 -6.73 7.19 -12.28
CA LYS A 86 -5.75 8.29 -12.24
C LYS A 86 -4.36 7.82 -11.81
N PHE A 87 -4.29 6.91 -10.85
CA PHE A 87 -3.02 6.35 -10.39
C PHE A 87 -2.40 5.46 -11.46
N PHE A 88 -3.19 4.56 -12.05
CA PHE A 88 -2.73 3.62 -13.08
C PHE A 88 -2.24 4.33 -14.35
N ASP A 89 -2.98 5.34 -14.83
CA ASP A 89 -2.57 6.08 -16.02
C ASP A 89 -1.25 6.83 -15.80
N LYS A 90 -1.06 7.44 -14.62
CA LYS A 90 0.22 8.06 -14.24
C LYS A 90 1.35 7.04 -14.18
N PHE A 91 1.10 5.88 -13.58
CA PHE A 91 2.08 4.79 -13.51
C PHE A 91 2.52 4.37 -14.92
N VAL A 92 1.58 4.07 -15.82
CA VAL A 92 1.86 3.68 -17.21
C VAL A 92 2.59 4.79 -17.97
N LEU A 93 2.18 6.04 -17.78
CA LEU A 93 2.85 7.20 -18.38
C LEU A 93 4.32 7.24 -17.96
N TYR A 94 4.61 7.09 -16.67
CA TYR A 94 5.99 7.09 -16.17
C TYR A 94 6.80 5.89 -16.67
N CYS A 95 6.21 4.70 -16.81
CA CYS A 95 6.92 3.57 -17.43
C CYS A 95 7.33 3.88 -18.87
N LYS A 96 6.44 4.48 -19.66
CA LYS A 96 6.72 4.83 -21.06
C LYS A 96 7.72 5.97 -21.20
N SER A 97 7.67 6.97 -20.33
CA SER A 97 8.54 8.14 -20.43
C SER A 97 9.97 7.87 -19.97
N ASN A 98 10.18 6.85 -19.13
CA ASN A 98 11.48 6.53 -18.53
C ASN A 98 12.16 5.29 -19.13
N TYR A 99 11.60 4.73 -20.21
CA TYR A 99 12.20 3.60 -20.91
C TYR A 99 12.05 3.78 -22.43
N SER A 100 13.17 3.66 -23.14
CA SER A 100 13.20 3.61 -24.60
C SER A 100 13.56 2.19 -25.04
N VAL A 101 12.73 1.60 -25.89
CA VAL A 101 13.02 0.29 -26.49
C VAL A 101 14.21 0.47 -27.45
N SER A 102 15.28 -0.30 -27.26
CA SER A 102 16.38 -0.37 -28.22
C SER A 102 15.88 -0.98 -29.53
N GLN A 103 16.30 -0.42 -30.67
CA GLN A 103 16.03 -1.00 -31.99
C GLN A 103 16.63 -2.39 -32.15
#